data_AF-K2M9J2-F1
#
_entry.id   AF-K2M9J2-F1
#
_cell.length_a   1.000
_cell.length_b   1.000
_cell.length_c   1.000
_cell.angle_alpha   90.00
_cell.angle_beta   90.00
_cell.angle_gamma   90.00
#
_symmetry.space_group_name_H-M   'P 1'
#
loop_
_entity.id
_entity.type
_entity.pdbx_description
1 polymer ?
#
loop_
_entity_poly.entity_id
_entity_poly.type
_entity_poly.pdbx_seq_one_letter_code
_entity_poly.pdbx_strand_id
1 'polypeptide(L)'
;MLMPYRDSVRSSKSDKASSRTANEEVKVSLSAFSFLFSEMCTRAHNTPSKASNVEEIEQRLTSLGVLVGARLIMLSSLKDPLELQRRPITIEGALKLFQDKLWSRWFGKPANDLQRETGSDRFFIFDTEPIVLRYVYPSPEYLDGEGRWSINYASFMGGIVEGALKAIGFAAEVLTYHQPEPSKPHQSIFAISFAKHVWDRERRVRG
;
A
#
# COMPACT_ATOMS: atom_id res chain seq x y z
N MET A 1 33.17 28.44 61.45
CA MET A 1 32.02 28.97 60.69
C MET A 1 32.42 28.96 59.22
N LEU A 2 32.09 27.87 58.52
CA LEU A 2 32.52 27.57 57.15
C LEU A 2 31.50 28.14 56.16
N MET A 3 31.91 29.07 55.30
CA MET A 3 31.10 29.54 54.16
C MET A 3 31.19 28.51 53.02
N PRO A 4 30.07 28.12 52.39
CA PRO A 4 30.11 27.20 51.26
C PRO A 4 30.51 27.94 49.97
N TYR A 5 31.55 27.40 49.34
CA TYR A 5 32.03 27.72 48.00
C TYR A 5 30.93 27.41 46.97
N ARG A 6 30.43 28.41 46.25
CA ARG A 6 29.47 28.24 45.15
C ARG A 6 30.25 27.88 43.89
N ASP A 7 30.21 26.61 43.49
CA ASP A 7 30.70 26.18 42.18
C ASP A 7 29.84 26.79 41.07
N SER A 8 30.45 27.70 40.31
CA SER A 8 29.94 28.19 39.04
C SER A 8 30.17 27.11 37.98
N VAL A 9 29.18 26.23 37.79
CA VAL A 9 29.17 25.32 36.64
C VAL A 9 28.88 26.14 35.38
N ARG A 10 29.94 26.57 34.69
CA ARG A 10 29.87 26.99 33.29
C ARG A 10 29.36 25.81 32.47
N SER A 11 28.07 25.84 32.12
CA SER A 11 27.48 24.89 31.17
C SER A 11 28.22 24.97 29.83
N SER A 12 28.94 23.90 29.51
CA SER A 12 29.59 23.66 28.23
C SER A 12 28.51 23.56 27.13
N LYS A 13 28.63 24.42 26.10
CA LYS A 13 27.79 24.40 24.90
C LYS A 13 28.11 23.22 23.96
N SER A 14 28.17 22.00 24.49
CA SER A 14 28.47 20.79 23.69
C SER A 14 27.55 19.60 23.93
N ASP A 15 26.51 19.74 24.77
CA ASP A 15 25.50 18.70 24.97
C ASP A 15 24.13 19.08 24.38
N LYS A 16 24.12 19.71 23.20
CA LYS A 16 22.97 19.61 22.29
C LYS A 16 23.11 18.32 21.46
N ALA A 17 23.30 17.20 22.15
CA ALA A 17 22.95 15.91 21.60
C ALA A 17 21.46 16.00 21.23
N SER A 18 21.18 15.77 19.95
CA SER A 18 19.89 15.94 19.30
C SER A 18 18.75 15.34 20.12
N SER A 19 18.10 16.15 20.95
CA SER A 19 16.74 15.88 21.43
C SER A 19 15.78 16.19 20.29
N ARG A 20 15.94 15.52 19.14
CA ARG A 20 14.81 15.26 18.26
C ARG A 20 13.93 14.32 19.07
N THR A 21 12.93 14.90 19.72
CA THR A 21 11.75 14.21 20.22
C THR A 21 11.37 13.10 19.24
N ALA A 22 11.19 11.89 19.77
CA ALA A 22 10.76 10.74 19.02
C ALA A 22 9.53 11.08 18.15
N ASN A 23 9.59 10.72 16.86
CA ASN A 23 8.47 10.63 15.92
C ASN A 23 7.65 11.90 15.63
N GLU A 24 8.28 13.01 15.23
CA GLU A 24 7.58 13.88 14.27
C GLU A 24 7.65 13.19 12.90
N GLU A 25 6.61 12.41 12.57
CA GLU A 25 6.48 11.85 11.22
C GLU A 25 6.53 13.01 10.22
N VAL A 26 7.56 13.04 9.38
CA VAL A 26 7.67 14.03 8.30
C VAL A 26 6.52 13.78 7.34
N LYS A 27 5.50 14.65 7.40
CA LYS A 27 4.33 14.56 6.52
C LYS A 27 4.60 15.31 5.22
N VAL A 28 4.31 14.66 4.11
CA VAL A 28 4.31 15.27 2.77
C VAL A 28 2.87 15.58 2.39
N SER A 29 2.64 16.68 1.67
CA SER A 29 1.30 17.03 1.18
C SER A 29 0.76 15.96 0.22
N LEU A 30 -0.55 15.68 0.31
CA LEU A 30 -1.20 14.75 -0.62
C LEU A 30 -1.07 15.24 -2.08
N SER A 31 -1.13 16.55 -2.31
CA SER A 31 -0.97 17.13 -3.64
C SER A 31 0.38 16.77 -4.29
N ALA A 32 1.47 16.76 -3.53
CA ALA A 32 2.77 16.35 -4.05
C ALA A 32 2.78 14.88 -4.52
N PHE A 33 2.12 14.00 -3.77
CA PHE A 33 1.91 12.62 -4.20
C PHE A 33 1.01 12.53 -5.43
N SER A 34 -0.12 13.27 -5.47
CA SER A 34 -1.03 13.27 -6.61
C SER A 34 -0.33 13.71 -7.91
N PHE A 35 0.47 14.77 -7.89
CA PHE A 35 1.24 15.20 -9.07
C PHE A 35 2.24 14.13 -9.53
N LEU A 36 2.99 13.54 -8.59
CA LEU A 36 3.93 12.46 -8.92
C LEU A 36 3.19 11.26 -9.52
N PHE A 37 2.07 10.87 -8.92
CA PHE A 37 1.31 9.72 -9.36
C PHE A 37 0.62 9.96 -10.71
N SER A 38 0.10 11.16 -10.98
CA SER A 38 -0.38 11.53 -12.32
C SER A 38 0.71 11.37 -13.37
N GLU A 39 1.95 11.76 -13.08
CA GLU A 39 3.07 11.54 -13.99
C GLU A 39 3.43 10.05 -14.10
N MET A 40 3.36 9.27 -13.02
CA MET A 40 3.54 7.82 -13.09
C MET A 40 2.51 7.16 -14.03
N CYS A 41 1.25 7.60 -14.00
CA CYS A 41 0.20 7.15 -14.91
C CYS A 41 0.54 7.53 -16.37
N THR A 42 0.93 8.78 -16.61
CA THR A 42 1.39 9.26 -17.93
C THR A 42 2.60 8.48 -18.43
N ARG A 43 3.53 8.11 -17.55
CA ARG A 43 4.69 7.29 -17.92
C ARG A 43 4.32 5.84 -18.17
N ALA A 44 3.39 5.27 -17.41
CA ALA A 44 2.86 3.93 -17.68
C ALA A 44 2.22 3.88 -19.08
N HIS A 45 1.59 4.97 -19.52
CA HIS A 45 1.10 5.10 -20.90
C HIS A 45 2.20 5.15 -21.95
N ASN A 46 3.28 5.91 -21.71
CA ASN A 46 4.18 6.32 -22.79
C ASN A 46 5.57 5.68 -22.77
N THR A 47 6.00 5.04 -21.67
CA THR A 47 7.37 4.54 -21.47
C THR A 47 7.40 3.04 -21.14
N PRO A 48 8.24 2.22 -21.81
CA PRO A 48 9.27 2.58 -22.80
C PRO A 48 8.72 2.93 -24.18
N SER A 49 7.49 2.51 -24.47
CA SER A 49 6.72 2.88 -25.67
C SER A 49 5.27 3.15 -25.27
N LYS A 50 4.51 3.78 -26.17
CA LYS A 50 3.06 3.92 -25.99
C LYS A 50 2.44 2.53 -25.78
N ALA A 51 1.67 2.38 -24.71
CA ALA A 51 0.99 1.14 -24.38
C ALA A 51 -0.03 0.78 -25.46
N SER A 52 -0.14 -0.51 -25.74
CA SER A 52 -0.99 -1.06 -26.79
C SER A 52 -2.44 -1.28 -26.32
N ASN A 53 -2.64 -1.49 -25.02
CA ASN A 53 -3.93 -1.74 -24.39
C ASN A 53 -3.92 -1.32 -22.90
N VAL A 54 -5.09 -1.34 -22.28
CA VAL A 54 -5.29 -0.97 -20.86
C VAL A 54 -4.52 -1.90 -19.93
N GLU A 55 -4.50 -3.19 -20.23
CA GLU A 55 -3.87 -4.22 -19.42
C GLU A 55 -2.36 -3.98 -19.27
N GLU A 56 -1.70 -3.53 -20.33
CA GLU A 56 -0.27 -3.19 -20.31
C GLU A 56 0.02 -2.01 -19.36
N ILE A 57 -0.87 -1.01 -19.33
CA ILE A 57 -0.74 0.16 -18.44
C ILE A 57 -0.90 -0.27 -16.99
N GLU A 58 -1.94 -1.05 -16.70
CA GLU A 58 -2.20 -1.59 -15.37
C GLU A 58 -1.05 -2.47 -14.90
N GLN A 59 -0.51 -3.33 -15.77
CA GLN A 59 0.63 -4.18 -15.44
C GLN A 59 1.91 -3.36 -15.14
N ARG A 60 2.17 -2.28 -15.89
CA ARG A 60 3.28 -1.36 -15.61
C ARG A 60 3.11 -0.69 -14.24
N LEU A 61 1.90 -0.25 -13.89
CA LEU A 61 1.60 0.32 -12.58
C LEU A 61 1.70 -0.71 -11.44
N THR A 62 1.16 -1.91 -11.63
CA THR A 62 1.30 -3.03 -10.69
C THR A 62 2.78 -3.33 -10.43
N SER A 63 3.61 -3.36 -11.47
CA SER A 63 5.05 -3.63 -11.34
C SER A 63 5.77 -2.58 -10.49
N LEU A 64 5.40 -1.29 -10.62
CA LEU A 64 5.91 -0.24 -9.74
C LEU A 64 5.42 -0.42 -8.30
N GLY A 65 4.14 -0.77 -8.12
CA GLY A 65 3.54 -1.08 -6.84
C GLY A 65 4.25 -2.21 -6.11
N VAL A 66 4.61 -3.29 -6.81
CA VAL A 66 5.31 -4.47 -6.25
C VAL A 66 6.63 -4.07 -5.58
N LEU A 67 7.40 -3.18 -6.21
CA LEU A 67 8.65 -2.69 -5.64
C LEU A 67 8.41 -1.88 -4.35
N VAL A 68 7.39 -1.02 -4.37
CA VAL A 68 7.00 -0.20 -3.21
C VAL A 68 6.51 -1.09 -2.06
N GLY A 69 5.60 -2.01 -2.32
CA GLY A 69 5.04 -2.92 -1.33
C GLY A 69 6.07 -3.78 -0.63
N ALA A 70 7.01 -4.35 -1.38
CA ALA A 70 8.11 -5.12 -0.82
C ALA A 70 8.98 -4.28 0.14
N ARG A 71 9.20 -2.99 -0.16
CA ARG A 71 9.96 -2.08 0.71
C ARG A 71 9.15 -1.64 1.93
N LEU A 72 7.86 -1.33 1.76
CA LEU A 72 6.97 -0.91 2.85
C LEU A 72 6.87 -1.98 3.94
N ILE A 73 6.62 -3.24 3.57
CA ILE A 73 6.44 -4.31 4.56
C ILE A 73 7.73 -4.62 5.33
N MET A 74 8.90 -4.50 4.68
CA MET A 74 10.19 -4.65 5.34
C MET A 74 10.44 -3.52 6.36
N LEU A 75 10.06 -2.28 6.02
CA LEU A 75 10.17 -1.15 6.95
C LEU A 75 9.22 -1.29 8.14
N SER A 76 8.02 -1.81 7.91
CA SER A 76 7.06 -2.13 8.97
C SER A 76 7.63 -3.11 9.99
N SER A 77 8.43 -4.09 9.55
CA SER A 77 9.08 -5.04 10.46
C SER A 77 10.15 -4.41 11.36
N LEU A 78 10.63 -3.19 11.06
CA LEU A 78 11.70 -2.52 11.80
C LEU A 78 11.22 -1.35 12.66
N LYS A 79 10.20 -0.62 12.18
CA LYS A 79 9.81 0.69 12.75
C LYS A 79 8.42 0.71 13.35
N ASP A 80 7.56 -0.23 12.98
CA ASP A 80 6.18 -0.23 13.45
C ASP A 80 6.07 -0.92 14.82
N PRO A 81 4.97 -0.67 15.58
CA PRO A 81 4.70 -1.35 16.84
C PRO A 81 4.75 -2.88 16.70
N LEU A 82 5.06 -3.58 17.80
CA LEU A 82 5.18 -5.04 17.88
C LEU A 82 4.02 -5.82 17.21
N GLU A 83 2.80 -5.27 17.23
CA GLU A 83 1.65 -5.87 16.56
C GLU A 83 1.81 -5.99 15.04
N LEU A 84 2.46 -5.02 14.38
CA LEU A 84 2.74 -5.03 12.94
C LEU A 84 3.98 -5.83 12.58
N GLN A 85 4.82 -6.15 13.57
CA GLN A 85 6.01 -6.98 13.41
C GLN A 85 5.69 -8.48 13.47
N ARG A 86 4.50 -8.86 13.99
CA ARG A 86 4.08 -10.26 14.05
C ARG A 86 3.87 -10.80 12.64
N ARG A 87 4.77 -11.69 12.23
CA ARG A 87 4.70 -12.33 10.92
C ARG A 87 3.49 -13.29 10.88
N PRO A 88 2.55 -13.10 9.93
CA PRO A 88 1.43 -14.02 9.78
C PRO A 88 1.91 -15.38 9.27
N ILE A 89 1.24 -16.44 9.71
CA ILE A 89 1.55 -17.83 9.31
C ILE A 89 0.45 -18.46 8.43
N THR A 90 -0.76 -17.91 8.47
CA THR A 90 -1.92 -18.34 7.66
C THR A 90 -2.32 -17.28 6.64
N ILE A 91 -2.96 -17.71 5.55
CA ILE A 91 -3.47 -16.82 4.50
C ILE A 91 -4.45 -15.80 5.08
N GLU A 92 -5.41 -16.25 5.88
CA GLU A 92 -6.39 -15.38 6.54
C GLU A 92 -5.71 -14.39 7.49
N GLY A 93 -4.70 -14.84 8.25
CA GLY A 93 -3.93 -13.96 9.13
C GLY A 93 -3.16 -12.90 8.36
N ALA A 94 -2.60 -13.23 7.19
CA ALA A 94 -1.96 -12.26 6.31
C ALA A 94 -2.98 -11.25 5.78
N LEU A 95 -4.10 -11.71 5.22
CA LEU A 95 -5.14 -10.82 4.69
C LEU A 95 -5.73 -9.90 5.77
N LYS A 96 -5.93 -10.39 7.00
CA LYS A 96 -6.38 -9.59 8.13
C LYS A 96 -5.36 -8.53 8.55
N LEU A 97 -4.07 -8.85 8.54
CA LEU A 97 -3.02 -7.86 8.76
C LEU A 97 -3.10 -6.72 7.72
N PHE A 98 -3.37 -7.05 6.46
CA PHE A 98 -3.59 -6.03 5.42
C PHE A 98 -4.84 -5.20 5.70
N GLN A 99 -6.00 -5.82 5.88
CA GLN A 99 -7.28 -5.14 6.10
C GLN A 99 -7.25 -4.21 7.33
N ASP A 100 -6.84 -4.74 8.47
CA ASP A 100 -7.06 -4.10 9.77
C ASP A 100 -5.96 -3.10 10.13
N LYS A 101 -4.76 -3.26 9.56
CA LYS A 101 -3.58 -2.51 9.98
C LYS A 101 -2.86 -1.82 8.83
N LEU A 102 -2.40 -2.58 7.84
CA LEU A 102 -1.55 -2.03 6.79
C LEU A 102 -2.31 -1.08 5.86
N TRP A 103 -3.61 -1.33 5.61
CA TRP A 103 -4.43 -0.44 4.80
C TRP A 103 -4.49 0.96 5.39
N SER A 104 -4.82 1.07 6.68
CA SER A 104 -4.82 2.34 7.40
C SER A 104 -3.45 2.98 7.45
N ARG A 105 -2.40 2.18 7.65
CA ARG A 105 -1.02 2.67 7.74
C ARG A 105 -0.50 3.25 6.42
N TRP A 106 -0.83 2.62 5.29
CA TRP A 106 -0.29 2.99 3.97
C TRP A 106 -1.21 3.92 3.19
N PHE A 107 -2.53 3.79 3.35
CA PHE A 107 -3.53 4.50 2.56
C PHE A 107 -4.40 5.46 3.38
N GLY A 108 -4.15 5.55 4.69
CA GLY A 108 -4.76 6.56 5.57
C GLY A 108 -6.19 6.27 6.01
N LYS A 109 -6.75 5.10 5.65
CA LYS A 109 -8.06 4.62 6.08
C LYS A 109 -8.13 3.09 6.08
N PRO A 110 -9.05 2.46 6.83
CA PRO A 110 -9.24 1.01 6.75
C PRO A 110 -9.78 0.61 5.37
N ALA A 111 -9.48 -0.63 4.96
CA ALA A 111 -10.15 -1.23 3.81
C ALA A 111 -11.65 -1.34 4.10
N ASN A 112 -12.48 -1.16 3.08
CA ASN A 112 -13.93 -1.17 3.25
C ASN A 112 -14.46 -2.58 3.55
N ASP A 113 -13.89 -3.60 2.91
CA ASP A 113 -14.27 -4.99 3.14
C ASP A 113 -13.17 -5.98 2.72
N LEU A 114 -13.25 -7.21 3.23
CA LEU A 114 -12.44 -8.37 2.84
C LEU A 114 -13.36 -9.58 2.72
N GLN A 115 -13.46 -10.15 1.52
CA GLN A 115 -14.31 -11.30 1.23
C GLN A 115 -13.50 -12.45 0.63
N ARG A 116 -13.98 -13.68 0.84
CA ARG A 116 -13.51 -14.86 0.10
C ARG A 116 -14.55 -15.21 -0.95
N GLU A 117 -14.09 -15.51 -2.16
CA GLU A 117 -14.97 -15.99 -3.23
C GLU A 117 -15.56 -17.36 -2.88
N THR A 118 -16.88 -17.50 -2.93
CA THR A 118 -17.56 -18.77 -2.67
C THR A 118 -17.15 -19.81 -3.70
N GLY A 119 -16.71 -20.98 -3.24
CA GLY A 119 -16.31 -22.09 -4.12
C GLY A 119 -14.95 -21.88 -4.80
N SER A 120 -14.14 -20.94 -4.33
CA SER A 120 -12.84 -20.60 -4.92
C SER A 120 -11.79 -20.27 -3.86
N ASP A 121 -10.55 -20.19 -4.32
CA ASP A 121 -9.36 -19.84 -3.55
C ASP A 121 -8.95 -18.37 -3.73
N ARG A 122 -9.84 -17.56 -4.31
CA ARG A 122 -9.67 -16.11 -4.47
C ARG A 122 -10.24 -15.33 -3.30
N PHE A 123 -9.57 -14.23 -2.97
CA PHE A 123 -9.99 -13.26 -1.96
C PHE A 123 -10.14 -11.89 -2.59
N PHE A 124 -10.99 -11.04 -2.02
CA PHE A 124 -11.24 -9.69 -2.50
C PHE A 124 -11.09 -8.69 -1.36
N ILE A 125 -10.25 -7.67 -1.55
CA ILE A 125 -10.25 -6.47 -0.72
C ILE A 125 -11.00 -5.38 -1.47
N PHE A 126 -11.86 -4.63 -0.77
CA PHE A 126 -12.64 -3.54 -1.35
C PHE A 126 -12.16 -2.20 -0.81
N ASP A 127 -12.00 -1.22 -1.71
CA ASP A 127 -11.78 0.17 -1.36
C ASP A 127 -12.68 1.08 -2.22
N THR A 128 -13.63 1.76 -1.57
CA THR A 128 -14.61 2.64 -2.21
C THR A 128 -13.98 3.93 -2.76
N GLU A 129 -12.91 4.39 -2.14
CA GLU A 129 -12.25 5.67 -2.47
C GLU A 129 -10.72 5.51 -2.32
N PRO A 130 -10.06 4.78 -3.23
CA PRO A 130 -8.63 4.54 -3.11
C PRO A 130 -7.87 5.86 -3.18
N ILE A 131 -6.95 6.08 -2.23
CA ILE A 131 -6.25 7.36 -2.08
C ILE A 131 -5.51 7.79 -3.35
N VAL A 132 -5.03 6.83 -4.13
CA VAL A 132 -4.29 7.07 -5.38
C VAL A 132 -5.16 7.61 -6.50
N LEU A 133 -6.49 7.44 -6.43
CA LEU A 133 -7.41 7.99 -7.41
C LEU A 133 -7.82 9.42 -7.07
N ARG A 134 -7.48 9.91 -5.86
CA ARG A 134 -7.85 11.25 -5.42
C ARG A 134 -7.01 12.31 -6.15
N TYR A 135 -7.71 13.23 -6.82
CA TYR A 135 -7.13 14.29 -7.66
C TYR A 135 -6.40 13.78 -8.91
N VAL A 136 -6.72 12.57 -9.37
CA VAL A 136 -6.19 12.00 -10.60
C VAL A 136 -7.29 11.96 -11.65
N TYR A 137 -6.97 12.41 -12.86
CA TYR A 137 -7.88 12.44 -13.99
C TYR A 137 -7.32 11.54 -15.09
N PRO A 138 -8.13 10.63 -15.67
CA PRO A 138 -7.69 9.82 -16.80
C PRO A 138 -7.48 10.69 -18.04
N SER A 139 -6.60 10.25 -18.94
CA SER A 139 -6.56 10.80 -20.29
C SER A 139 -7.91 10.54 -20.98
N PRO A 140 -8.43 11.48 -21.80
CA PRO A 140 -9.72 11.33 -22.48
C PRO A 140 -9.84 10.06 -23.33
N GLU A 141 -8.71 9.55 -23.84
CA GLU A 141 -8.66 8.32 -24.64
C GLU A 141 -8.98 7.03 -23.86
N TYR A 142 -9.07 7.12 -22.53
CA TYR A 142 -9.41 6.00 -21.65
C TYR A 142 -10.72 6.20 -20.91
N LEU A 143 -11.57 7.09 -21.43
CA LEU A 143 -12.96 7.17 -21.05
C LEU A 143 -13.78 6.27 -22.00
N ASP A 144 -14.70 5.48 -21.47
CA ASP A 144 -15.68 4.77 -22.29
C ASP A 144 -16.71 5.75 -22.90
N GLY A 145 -17.62 5.25 -23.74
CA GLY A 145 -18.65 6.07 -24.38
C GLY A 145 -19.60 6.79 -23.42
N GLU A 146 -19.60 6.42 -22.13
CA GLU A 146 -20.39 7.03 -21.06
C GLU A 146 -19.54 7.93 -20.14
N GLY A 147 -18.26 8.16 -20.48
CA GLY A 147 -17.33 8.97 -19.69
C GLY A 147 -16.79 8.26 -18.44
N ARG A 148 -16.95 6.94 -18.33
CA ARG A 148 -16.41 6.15 -17.21
C ARG A 148 -14.97 5.72 -17.50
N TRP A 149 -14.22 5.49 -16.43
CA TRP A 149 -12.81 5.12 -16.56
C TRP A 149 -12.72 3.68 -17.05
N SER A 150 -12.03 3.47 -18.17
CA SER A 150 -11.71 2.13 -18.68
C SER A 150 -10.47 1.54 -18.01
N ILE A 151 -9.56 2.39 -17.49
CA ILE A 151 -8.34 1.97 -16.77
C ILE A 151 -8.55 2.02 -15.27
N ASN A 152 -8.02 1.02 -14.57
CA ASN A 152 -7.88 1.07 -13.14
C ASN A 152 -6.46 1.50 -12.68
N TYR A 153 -6.29 2.80 -12.40
CA TYR A 153 -5.04 3.30 -11.82
C TYR A 153 -4.76 2.76 -10.41
N ALA A 154 -5.76 2.19 -9.71
CA ALA A 154 -5.54 1.54 -8.42
C ALA A 154 -4.78 0.21 -8.56
N SER A 155 -4.52 -0.28 -9.77
CA SER A 155 -3.54 -1.36 -10.05
C SER A 155 -2.19 -1.13 -9.37
N PHE A 156 -1.74 0.13 -9.22
CA PHE A 156 -0.57 0.47 -8.41
C PHE A 156 -0.70 0.03 -6.93
N MET A 157 -1.86 0.25 -6.31
CA MET A 157 -2.15 -0.24 -4.95
C MET A 157 -2.23 -1.78 -4.93
N GLY A 158 -2.78 -2.41 -5.97
CA GLY A 158 -2.77 -3.87 -6.13
C GLY A 158 -1.35 -4.43 -6.13
N GLY A 159 -0.45 -3.80 -6.88
CA GLY A 159 0.98 -4.12 -6.87
C GLY A 159 1.62 -3.97 -5.50
N ILE A 160 1.27 -2.92 -4.73
CA ILE A 160 1.75 -2.76 -3.34
C ILE A 160 1.36 -3.99 -2.50
N VAL A 161 0.11 -4.45 -2.61
CA VAL A 161 -0.37 -5.63 -1.89
C VAL A 161 0.39 -6.88 -2.34
N GLU A 162 0.54 -7.09 -3.65
CA GLU A 162 1.26 -8.23 -4.22
C GLU A 162 2.71 -8.31 -3.74
N GLY A 163 3.45 -7.21 -3.88
CA GLY A 163 4.87 -7.15 -3.49
C GLY A 163 5.07 -7.35 -1.99
N ALA A 164 4.18 -6.80 -1.18
CA ALA A 164 4.23 -7.00 0.27
C ALA A 164 3.94 -8.45 0.66
N LEU A 165 2.86 -9.06 0.14
CA LEU A 165 2.52 -10.47 0.38
C LEU A 165 3.67 -11.40 -0.04
N LYS A 166 4.25 -11.17 -1.23
CA LYS A 166 5.42 -11.93 -1.71
C LYS A 166 6.61 -11.82 -0.75
N ALA A 167 6.91 -10.62 -0.26
CA ALA A 167 8.04 -10.39 0.65
C ALA A 167 7.90 -11.10 2.01
N ILE A 168 6.68 -11.32 2.50
CA ILE A 168 6.43 -12.08 3.74
C ILE A 168 6.21 -13.59 3.52
N GLY A 169 6.33 -14.07 2.28
CA GLY A 169 6.25 -15.49 1.94
C GLY A 169 4.85 -15.98 1.58
N PHE A 170 3.98 -15.09 1.11
CA PHE A 170 2.63 -15.37 0.64
C PHE A 170 2.51 -14.99 -0.83
N ALA A 171 3.32 -15.60 -1.71
CA ALA A 171 3.30 -15.29 -3.12
C ALA A 171 1.87 -15.37 -3.70
N ALA A 172 1.44 -14.28 -4.32
CA ALA A 172 0.11 -14.12 -4.90
C ALA A 172 0.19 -13.29 -6.18
N GLU A 173 -0.86 -13.34 -6.96
CA GLU A 173 -1.17 -12.40 -8.04
C GLU A 173 -2.32 -11.51 -7.57
N VAL A 174 -2.21 -10.19 -7.80
CA VAL A 174 -3.27 -9.24 -7.44
C VAL A 174 -3.78 -8.52 -8.70
N LEU A 175 -5.01 -8.85 -9.11
CA LEU A 175 -5.71 -8.15 -10.18
C LEU A 175 -6.63 -7.10 -9.58
N THR A 176 -6.71 -5.94 -10.21
CA THR A 176 -7.52 -4.82 -9.70
C THR A 176 -8.65 -4.50 -10.67
N TYR A 177 -9.89 -4.62 -10.20
CA TYR A 177 -11.09 -4.34 -11.00
C TYR A 177 -11.73 -3.03 -10.57
N HIS A 178 -12.27 -2.31 -11.55
CA HIS A 178 -13.11 -1.17 -11.32
C HIS A 178 -14.56 -1.58 -11.58
N GLN A 179 -15.41 -1.53 -10.54
CA GLN A 179 -16.83 -1.80 -10.66
C GLN A 179 -17.59 -0.57 -10.16
N PRO A 180 -17.72 0.47 -11.00
CA PRO A 180 -18.39 1.70 -10.59
C PRO A 180 -19.88 1.43 -10.40
N GLU A 181 -20.34 1.56 -9.16
CA GLU A 181 -21.76 1.67 -8.84
C GLU A 181 -22.13 3.15 -8.67
N PRO A 182 -23.39 3.56 -8.92
CA PRO A 182 -23.80 4.96 -8.72
C PRO A 182 -23.48 5.51 -7.32
N SER A 183 -23.52 4.65 -6.29
CA SER A 183 -23.19 4.98 -4.91
C SER A 183 -21.68 4.97 -4.61
N LYS A 184 -20.87 4.37 -5.49
CA LYS A 184 -19.43 4.12 -5.31
C LYS A 184 -18.67 4.24 -6.64
N PRO A 185 -18.65 5.44 -7.26
CA PRO A 185 -18.15 5.62 -8.62
C PRO A 185 -16.64 5.39 -8.77
N HIS A 186 -15.88 5.32 -7.67
CA HIS A 186 -14.42 5.12 -7.67
C HIS A 186 -13.98 3.82 -7.00
N GLN A 187 -14.92 2.91 -6.73
CA GLN A 187 -14.58 1.67 -6.04
C GLN A 187 -13.60 0.84 -6.84
N SER A 188 -12.57 0.36 -6.14
CA SER A 188 -11.62 -0.63 -6.65
C SER A 188 -11.70 -1.91 -5.84
N ILE A 189 -11.63 -3.03 -6.53
CA ILE A 189 -11.66 -4.39 -5.98
C ILE A 189 -10.30 -5.02 -6.26
N PHE A 190 -9.60 -5.47 -5.22
CA PHE A 190 -8.31 -6.13 -5.32
C PHE A 190 -8.51 -7.63 -5.16
N ALA A 191 -8.50 -8.35 -6.28
CA ALA A 191 -8.65 -9.80 -6.33
C ALA A 191 -7.28 -10.48 -6.14
N ILE A 192 -7.17 -11.29 -5.10
CA ILE A 192 -5.92 -11.90 -4.65
C ILE A 192 -6.00 -13.41 -4.89
N SER A 193 -5.08 -13.93 -5.69
CA SER A 193 -4.94 -15.35 -5.99
C SER A 193 -3.60 -15.85 -5.48
N PHE A 194 -3.61 -16.72 -4.45
CA PHE A 194 -2.37 -17.25 -3.89
C PHE A 194 -1.80 -18.40 -4.72
N ALA A 195 -0.47 -18.44 -4.83
CA ALA A 195 0.23 -19.52 -5.51
C ALA A 195 0.01 -20.88 -4.82
N LYS A 196 -0.01 -21.97 -5.59
CA LYS A 196 -0.26 -23.33 -5.10
C LYS A 196 0.56 -23.72 -3.86
N HIS A 197 1.85 -23.38 -3.85
CA HIS A 197 2.74 -23.70 -2.73
C HIS A 197 2.36 -23.01 -1.41
N VAL A 198 1.70 -21.85 -1.47
CA VAL A 198 1.18 -21.14 -0.29
C VAL A 198 0.02 -21.94 0.31
N TRP A 199 -0.87 -22.46 -0.53
CA TRP A 199 -1.94 -23.37 -0.11
C TRP A 199 -1.43 -24.72 0.43
N ASP A 200 -0.38 -25.27 -0.19
CA ASP A 200 0.28 -26.48 0.32
C ASP A 200 0.87 -26.26 1.73
N ARG A 201 1.37 -25.06 2.01
CA ARG A 201 1.80 -24.67 3.36
C ARG A 201 0.61 -24.48 4.29
N GLU A 202 -0.43 -23.76 3.86
CA GLU A 202 -1.65 -23.50 4.65
C GLU A 202 -2.25 -24.80 5.19
N ARG A 203 -2.39 -25.83 4.34
CA ARG A 203 -2.90 -27.15 4.73
C ARG A 203 -2.06 -27.83 5.82
N ARG A 204 -0.74 -27.66 5.79
CA ARG A 204 0.18 -28.23 6.80
C ARG A 204 0.18 -27.49 8.12
N VAL A 205 -0.20 -26.21 8.13
CA VAL A 205 -0.31 -25.41 9.36
C VAL A 205 -1.64 -25.69 10.07
N ARG A 206 -2.69 -26.04 9.32
CA ARG A 206 -4.03 -26.34 9.87
C ARG A 206 -4.24 -27.81 10.26
N GLY A 207 -3.48 -28.74 9.67
CA GLY A 207 -3.47 -30.16 10.03
C GLY A 207 -2.51 -30.45 11.16
#